data_AF-A0A3C0GFA6-F1
#
_entry.id   AF-A0A3C0GFA6-F1
#
_cell.length_a   1.000
_cell.length_b   1.000
_cell.length_c   1.000
_cell.angle_alpha   90.00
_cell.angle_beta   90.00
_cell.angle_gamma   90.00
#
_symmetry.space_group_name_H-M   'P 1'
#
loop_
_entity.id
_entity.type
_entity.pdbx_description
1 polymer ?
#
loop_
_entity_poly.entity_id
_entity_poly.type
_entity_poly.pdbx_seq_one_letter_code
_entity_poly.pdbx_strand_id
1 'polypeptide(L)'
;TAFSTDSFLVSPIFFPGGNIGELAVNGTVNDLAMCGATPKYLSLSFIIEEGLPVKEFWDILVAIKFACEKAGVQVVTGDTKVVEKGKGDKIFVNTSGVGPIHPKSNISAKNITVG
;
A
#
# COMPACT_ATOMS: atom_id res chain seq x y z
N THR A 1 -16.33 6.83 7.13
CA THR A 1 -15.19 5.94 6.86
C THR A 1 -14.45 6.47 5.67
N ALA A 2 -13.13 6.56 5.74
CA ALA A 2 -12.29 6.82 4.57
C ALA A 2 -11.96 5.49 3.91
N PHE A 3 -11.89 5.51 2.58
CA PHE A 3 -11.51 4.39 1.74
C PHE A 3 -10.58 4.91 0.66
N SER A 4 -9.43 4.27 0.47
CA SER A 4 -8.51 4.56 -0.62
C SER A 4 -8.03 3.25 -1.25
N THR A 5 -7.56 3.33 -2.48
CA THR A 5 -6.86 2.24 -3.16
C THR A 5 -5.77 2.81 -4.04
N ASP A 6 -4.65 2.11 -4.11
CA ASP A 6 -3.53 2.49 -4.96
C ASP A 6 -2.81 1.28 -5.53
N SER A 7 -2.22 1.47 -6.70
CA SER A 7 -1.41 0.46 -7.39
C SER A 7 0.02 0.96 -7.55
N PHE A 8 0.97 0.12 -7.15
CA PHE A 8 2.39 0.43 -7.06
C PHE A 8 3.14 -0.35 -8.14
N LEU A 9 3.81 0.40 -9.02
CA LEU A 9 4.49 -0.09 -10.23
C LEU A 9 5.96 0.39 -10.29
N VAL A 10 6.56 0.71 -9.14
CA VAL A 10 7.89 1.34 -9.08
C VAL A 10 8.98 0.41 -9.59
N SER A 11 9.92 0.96 -10.38
CA SER A 11 11.11 0.27 -10.88
C SER A 11 12.34 1.14 -10.61
N PRO A 12 13.38 0.65 -9.92
CA PRO A 12 13.52 -0.71 -9.39
C PRO A 12 12.60 -1.00 -8.18
N ILE A 13 12.22 -2.27 -8.00
CA ILE A 13 11.36 -2.71 -6.87
C ILE A 13 12.05 -2.65 -5.49
N PHE A 14 13.38 -2.51 -5.47
CA PHE A 14 14.20 -2.20 -4.31
C PHE A 14 14.99 -0.92 -4.60
N PHE A 15 14.98 0.03 -3.66
CA PHE A 15 15.60 1.34 -3.84
C PHE A 15 16.22 1.84 -2.54
N PRO A 16 17.11 2.85 -2.57
CA PRO A 16 17.65 3.44 -1.36
C PRO A 16 16.52 3.92 -0.44
N GLY A 17 16.43 3.33 0.75
CA GLY A 17 15.43 3.69 1.76
C GLY A 17 14.15 2.86 1.77
N GLY A 18 13.98 1.85 0.91
CA GLY A 18 12.82 0.96 0.99
C GLY A 18 12.65 0.00 -0.19
N ASN A 19 11.46 -0.59 -0.28
CA ASN A 19 11.05 -1.41 -1.42
C ASN A 19 9.57 -1.20 -1.74
N ILE A 20 9.11 -1.80 -2.84
CA ILE A 20 7.73 -1.69 -3.31
C ILE A 20 6.69 -2.10 -2.26
N GLY A 21 7.01 -3.05 -1.38
CA GLY A 21 6.13 -3.52 -0.33
C GLY A 21 5.90 -2.49 0.78
N GLU A 22 6.98 -1.91 1.29
CA GLU A 22 6.89 -0.81 2.26
C GLU A 22 6.17 0.40 1.66
N LEU A 23 6.46 0.72 0.40
CA LEU A 23 5.78 1.80 -0.33
C LEU A 23 4.27 1.55 -0.45
N ALA A 24 3.87 0.32 -0.77
CA ALA A 24 2.45 -0.03 -0.92
C ALA A 24 1.65 0.20 0.37
N VAL A 25 2.20 -0.28 1.51
CA VAL A 25 1.55 -0.07 2.81
C VAL A 25 1.52 1.41 3.16
N ASN A 26 2.66 2.10 3.12
CA ASN A 26 2.76 3.49 3.55
C ASN A 26 1.94 4.44 2.67
N GLY A 27 1.87 4.20 1.35
CA GLY A 27 1.07 4.98 0.41
C GLY A 27 -0.42 4.95 0.79
N THR A 28 -1.01 3.77 0.87
CA THR A 28 -2.43 3.62 1.22
C THR A 28 -2.74 4.08 2.65
N VAL A 29 -1.83 3.86 3.60
CA VAL A 29 -1.95 4.38 4.97
C VAL A 29 -1.98 5.91 4.98
N ASN A 30 -1.10 6.55 4.20
CA ASN A 30 -1.01 8.01 4.10
C ASN A 30 -2.28 8.61 3.49
N ASP A 31 -2.83 8.03 2.42
CA ASP A 31 -4.08 8.51 1.81
C ASP A 31 -5.23 8.59 2.81
N LEU A 32 -5.38 7.53 3.62
CA LEU A 32 -6.38 7.47 4.66
C LEU A 32 -6.11 8.51 5.76
N ALA A 33 -4.85 8.62 6.18
CA ALA A 33 -4.43 9.57 7.21
C ALA A 33 -4.66 11.04 6.78
N MET A 34 -4.42 11.37 5.51
CA MET A 34 -4.65 12.72 4.97
C MET A 34 -6.14 13.13 4.98
N CYS A 35 -7.05 12.17 5.02
CA CYS A 35 -8.48 12.42 5.22
C CYS A 35 -8.87 12.62 6.70
N GLY A 36 -7.90 12.60 7.62
CA GLY A 36 -8.11 12.61 9.07
C GLY A 36 -8.76 11.32 9.59
N ALA A 37 -8.58 10.21 8.87
CA ALA A 37 -8.97 8.89 9.33
C ALA A 37 -7.85 8.21 10.12
N THR A 38 -8.24 7.27 10.98
CA THR A 38 -7.30 6.31 11.58
C THR A 38 -7.32 5.05 10.72
N PRO A 39 -6.26 4.75 9.94
CA PRO A 39 -6.18 3.52 9.16
C PRO A 39 -6.32 2.29 10.08
N LYS A 40 -7.03 1.25 9.62
CA LYS A 40 -7.23 0.02 10.40
C LYS A 40 -6.95 -1.24 9.61
N TYR A 41 -7.50 -1.32 8.40
CA TYR A 41 -7.47 -2.54 7.61
C TYR A 41 -7.05 -2.27 6.18
N LEU A 42 -6.23 -3.17 5.64
CA LEU A 42 -5.81 -3.17 4.25
C LEU A 42 -6.22 -4.48 3.57
N SER A 43 -6.55 -4.41 2.29
CA SER A 43 -6.41 -5.54 1.36
C SER A 43 -5.04 -5.46 0.68
N LEU A 44 -4.47 -6.60 0.34
CA LEU A 44 -3.16 -6.69 -0.31
C LEU A 44 -3.22 -7.66 -1.49
N SER A 45 -3.01 -7.16 -2.70
CA SER A 45 -3.04 -7.96 -3.93
C SER A 45 -1.71 -7.86 -4.68
N PHE A 46 -1.30 -8.98 -5.27
CA PHE A 46 -0.09 -9.09 -6.05
C PHE A 46 -0.38 -9.56 -7.47
N ILE A 47 0.27 -8.93 -8.44
CA ILE A 47 0.45 -9.46 -9.80
C ILE A 47 1.95 -9.69 -9.97
N ILE A 48 2.35 -10.95 -10.09
CA ILE A 48 3.75 -11.37 -10.08
C ILE A 48 4.11 -11.92 -11.46
N GLU A 49 5.24 -11.50 -12.00
CA GLU A 49 5.79 -12.08 -13.23
C GLU A 49 6.44 -13.44 -12.93
N GLU A 50 6.15 -14.43 -13.76
CA GLU A 50 6.84 -15.71 -13.74
C GLU A 50 8.36 -15.52 -13.80
N GLY A 51 9.07 -16.13 -12.84
CA GLY A 51 10.52 -16.06 -12.74
C GLY A 51 11.04 -15.03 -11.75
N LEU A 52 10.17 -14.26 -11.06
CA LEU A 52 10.58 -13.47 -9.89
C LEU A 52 11.23 -14.39 -8.84
N PRO A 53 12.44 -14.07 -8.35
CA PRO A 53 13.06 -14.87 -7.30
C PRO A 53 12.21 -14.90 -6.03
N VAL A 54 11.94 -16.10 -5.51
CA VAL A 54 11.15 -16.28 -4.27
C VAL A 54 11.78 -15.51 -3.10
N LYS A 55 13.10 -15.37 -3.07
CA LYS A 55 13.80 -14.56 -2.07
C LYS A 55 13.41 -13.08 -2.15
N GLU A 56 13.34 -12.50 -3.36
CA GLU A 56 12.92 -11.10 -3.53
C GLU A 56 11.47 -10.91 -3.08
N PHE A 57 10.59 -11.85 -3.44
CA PHE A 57 9.20 -11.82 -2.97
C PHE A 57 9.09 -11.93 -1.45
N TRP A 58 9.88 -12.82 -0.83
CA TRP A 58 9.94 -12.95 0.63
C TRP A 58 10.40 -11.66 1.31
N ASP A 59 11.45 -11.03 0.81
CA ASP A 59 11.97 -9.77 1.36
C ASP A 59 10.92 -8.64 1.26
N ILE A 60 10.11 -8.63 0.19
CA ILE A 60 8.96 -7.71 0.05
C ILE A 60 7.87 -8.00 1.08
N LEU A 61 7.49 -9.26 1.29
CA LEU A 61 6.48 -9.64 2.28
C LEU A 61 6.90 -9.28 3.72
N VAL A 62 8.19 -9.47 4.04
CA VAL A 62 8.75 -9.08 5.34
C VAL A 62 8.67 -7.57 5.54
N ALA A 63 9.00 -6.77 4.51
CA ALA A 63 8.88 -5.31 4.58
C ALA A 63 7.42 -4.85 4.75
N ILE A 64 6.48 -5.47 4.05
CA ILE A 64 5.04 -5.22 4.21
C ILE A 64 4.62 -5.47 5.66
N LYS A 65 5.00 -6.63 6.23
CA LYS A 65 4.70 -6.96 7.62
C LYS A 65 5.17 -5.87 8.58
N PHE A 66 6.44 -5.47 8.49
CA PHE A 66 6.99 -4.44 9.36
C PHE A 66 6.34 -3.08 9.17
N ALA A 67 6.02 -2.69 7.94
CA ALA A 67 5.29 -1.46 7.66
C ALA A 67 3.88 -1.48 8.29
N CYS A 68 3.17 -2.60 8.18
CA CYS A 68 1.85 -2.76 8.81
C CYS A 68 1.94 -2.68 10.34
N GLU A 69 2.90 -3.38 10.95
CA GLU A 69 3.14 -3.34 12.40
C GLU A 69 3.45 -1.92 12.88
N LYS A 70 4.34 -1.20 12.17
CA LYS A 70 4.71 0.19 12.48
C LYS A 70 3.53 1.15 12.37
N ALA A 71 2.67 0.96 11.37
CA ALA A 71 1.48 1.78 11.16
C ALA A 71 0.28 1.37 12.04
N GLY A 72 0.35 0.23 12.73
CA GLY A 72 -0.76 -0.30 13.53
C GLY A 72 -1.97 -0.71 12.68
N VAL A 73 -1.74 -1.20 11.46
CA VAL A 73 -2.77 -1.68 10.53
C VAL A 73 -2.67 -3.18 10.30
N GLN A 74 -3.75 -3.80 9.87
CA GLN A 74 -3.80 -5.23 9.56
C GLN A 74 -4.17 -5.46 8.09
N VAL A 75 -3.43 -6.33 7.42
CA VAL A 75 -3.87 -6.91 6.15
C VAL A 75 -4.90 -7.99 6.47
N VAL A 76 -6.15 -7.82 6.03
CA VAL A 76 -7.27 -8.70 6.40
C VAL A 76 -7.77 -9.57 5.26
N THR A 77 -7.34 -9.28 4.03
CA THR A 77 -7.67 -10.05 2.84
C THR A 77 -6.62 -9.80 1.76
N GLY A 78 -6.58 -10.64 0.74
CA GLY A 78 -5.67 -10.46 -0.38
C GLY A 78 -5.93 -11.39 -1.55
N ASP A 79 -5.18 -11.17 -2.61
CA ASP A 79 -5.17 -12.02 -3.79
C ASP A 79 -3.76 -12.15 -4.35
N THR A 80 -3.50 -13.20 -5.11
CA THR A 80 -2.23 -13.36 -5.83
C THR A 80 -2.52 -13.90 -7.22
N LYS A 81 -1.92 -13.25 -8.21
CA LYS A 81 -1.97 -13.65 -9.61
C LYS A 81 -0.54 -13.71 -10.15
N VAL A 82 -0.30 -14.70 -11.00
CA VAL A 82 0.97 -14.87 -11.70
C VAL A 82 0.69 -14.71 -13.19
N VAL A 83 1.51 -13.92 -13.87
CA VAL A 83 1.48 -13.74 -15.31
C VAL A 83 2.71 -14.35 -15.94
N GLU A 84 2.59 -14.76 -17.20
CA GLU A 84 3.71 -15.31 -17.97
C GLU A 84 4.88 -14.33 -18.06
N LYS A 85 6.10 -14.87 -18.22
CA LYS A 85 7.30 -14.05 -18.43
C LYS A 85 7.13 -13.09 -19.61
N GLY A 86 7.48 -11.83 -19.42
CA GLY A 86 7.34 -10.73 -20.39
C GLY A 86 5.96 -10.05 -20.39
N LYS A 87 5.03 -10.47 -19.51
CA LYS A 87 3.70 -9.83 -19.35
C LYS A 87 3.61 -8.90 -18.13
N GLY A 88 4.68 -8.77 -17.36
CA GLY A 88 4.81 -7.83 -16.24
C GLY A 88 6.25 -7.33 -16.11
N ASP A 89 6.49 -6.39 -15.21
CA ASP A 89 7.84 -5.96 -14.80
C ASP A 89 8.05 -6.41 -13.35
N LYS A 90 8.42 -7.69 -13.16
CA LYS A 90 8.66 -8.34 -11.86
C LYS A 90 7.44 -8.50 -10.95
N ILE A 91 6.95 -7.42 -10.37
CA ILE A 91 5.84 -7.45 -9.40
C ILE A 91 5.12 -6.11 -9.37
N PHE A 92 3.79 -6.18 -9.37
CA PHE A 92 2.90 -5.08 -9.09
C PHE A 92 2.12 -5.37 -7.81
N VAL A 93 1.97 -4.34 -6.99
CA VAL A 93 1.25 -4.44 -5.71
C VAL A 93 0.06 -3.50 -5.76
N ASN A 94 -1.10 -3.97 -5.34
CA ASN A 94 -2.24 -3.10 -5.07
C ASN A 94 -2.61 -3.24 -3.60
N THR A 95 -2.87 -2.10 -2.97
CA THR A 95 -3.44 -2.05 -1.62
C THR A 95 -4.65 -1.15 -1.63
N SER A 96 -5.73 -1.63 -1.04
CA SER A 96 -6.87 -0.80 -0.67
C SER A 96 -6.97 -0.77 0.84
N GLY A 97 -7.47 0.32 1.40
CA GLY A 97 -7.49 0.49 2.84
C GLY A 97 -8.73 1.21 3.32
N VAL A 98 -9.15 0.89 4.54
CA VAL A 98 -10.28 1.53 5.22
C VAL A 98 -9.89 2.00 6.63
N GLY A 99 -10.53 3.08 7.07
CA GLY A 99 -10.43 3.57 8.44
C GLY A 99 -11.59 4.48 8.85
N PRO A 100 -11.98 4.50 10.14
CA PRO A 100 -12.92 5.51 10.64
C PRO A 100 -12.33 6.91 10.53
N ILE A 101 -13.15 7.87 10.08
CA ILE A 101 -12.79 9.29 10.07
C ILE A 101 -12.97 9.82 11.49
N HIS A 102 -12.00 10.58 12.00
CA HIS A 102 -12.12 11.19 13.31
C HIS A 102 -13.34 12.13 13.34
N PRO A 103 -14.21 12.11 14.39
CA PRO A 103 -15.45 12.89 14.42
C PRO A 103 -15.27 14.41 14.26
N LYS A 104 -14.09 14.93 14.62
CA LYS A 104 -13.71 16.34 14.47
C LYS A 104 -12.95 16.65 13.18
N SER A 105 -12.70 15.67 12.31
CA SER A 105 -11.99 15.90 11.06
C SER A 105 -12.85 16.73 10.11
N ASN A 106 -12.29 17.83 9.62
CA ASN A 106 -12.84 18.63 8.53
C ASN A 106 -11.68 19.07 7.61
N ILE A 107 -10.92 18.10 7.11
CA ILE A 107 -9.81 18.34 6.19
C ILE A 107 -10.38 18.37 4.76
N SER A 108 -10.28 19.52 4.09
CA SER A 108 -10.78 19.69 2.73
C SER A 108 -10.13 20.90 2.07
N ALA A 109 -9.82 20.79 0.78
CA ALA A 109 -9.39 21.92 -0.03
C ALA A 109 -10.43 23.06 -0.04
N LYS A 110 -11.70 22.77 0.25
CA LYS A 110 -12.77 23.79 0.37
C LYS A 110 -12.62 24.70 1.58
N ASN A 111 -11.81 24.32 2.57
CA ASN A 111 -11.58 25.11 3.78
C ASN A 111 -10.38 26.08 3.62
N ILE A 112 -9.76 26.12 2.44
CA ILE A 112 -8.67 27.07 2.14
C ILE A 112 -9.26 28.48 2.03
N THR A 113 -8.67 29.43 2.76
CA THR A 113 -9.03 30.86 2.71
C THR A 113 -7.78 31.72 2.53
N VAL A 114 -7.93 32.90 1.92
CA VAL A 114 -6.84 33.89 1.90
C VAL A 114 -6.56 34.33 3.34
N GLY A 115 -5.27 34.42 3.69
CA GLY A 115 -4.80 34.95 4.97
C GLY A 115 -4.70 36.46 4.95
#